data_AF-A0A937XPG7-F1
#
_entry.id   AF-A0A937XPG7-F1
#
_cell.length_a   1.000
_cell.length_b   1.000
_cell.length_c   1.000
_cell.angle_alpha   90.00
_cell.angle_beta   90.00
_cell.angle_gamma   90.00
#
_symmetry.space_group_name_H-M   'P 1'
#
loop_
_entity.id
_entity.type
_entity.pdbx_description
1 polymer ?
#
loop_
_entity_poly.entity_id
_entity_poly.type
_entity_poly.pdbx_seq_one_letter_code
_entity_poly.pdbx_strand_id
1 'polypeptide(L)' 'MKVVAIDPFCYGLAEKADEWIPIRPDTDGMLAMAMLNLIINRYGMIDRTYLAQHTNGA' A
#
# COMPACT_ATOMS: atom_id res chain seq x y z
N MET A 1 2.10 8.49 -14.42
CA MET A 1 1.51 7.66 -13.35
C MET A 1 2.34 6.39 -13.29
N LYS A 2 2.77 5.96 -12.10
CA LYS A 2 3.45 4.67 -11.93
C LYS A 2 2.44 3.68 -11.34
N VAL A 3 2.27 2.53 -11.99
CA VAL A 3 1.40 1.44 -11.56
C VAL A 3 2.27 0.34 -10.98
N VAL A 4 2.03 -0.01 -9.72
CA VAL A 4 2.67 -1.15 -9.05
C VAL A 4 1.58 -2.18 -8.78
N ALA A 5 1.76 -3.39 -9.31
CA ALA A 5 0.84 -4.51 -9.10
C ALA A 5 1.42 -5.48 -8.06
N ILE A 6 0.64 -5.74 -7.01
CA ILE A 6 0.96 -6.74 -5.98
C ILE A 6 0.00 -7.89 -6.20
N ASP A 7 0.53 -9.01 -6.70
CA ASP A 7 -0.26 -10.20 -7.01
C ASP A 7 0.66 -11.43 -6.97
N PRO A 8 0.21 -12.58 -6.44
CA PRO A 8 0.98 -13.82 -6.49
C PRO A 8 1.43 -14.23 -7.91
N PHE A 9 0.67 -13.85 -8.93
CA PHE A 9 0.94 -14.17 -10.33
C PHE A 9 1.02 -12.91 -11.20
N CYS A 10 2.00 -12.87 -12.09
CA CYS A 10 2.08 -11.81 -13.09
C CYS A 10 1.07 -12.09 -14.23
N TYR A 11 -0.20 -11.76 -14.01
CA TYR A 11 -1.26 -11.93 -14.99
C TYR A 11 -2.22 -10.72 -15.02
N GLY A 12 -2.81 -10.42 -16.17
CA GLY A 12 -3.87 -9.41 -16.31
C GLY A 12 -3.36 -7.98 -16.13
N LEU A 13 -3.66 -7.35 -14.98
CA LEU A 13 -3.20 -5.98 -14.70
C LEU A 13 -1.70 -5.94 -14.39
N ALA A 14 -1.17 -6.99 -13.72
CA ALA A 14 0.23 -7.05 -13.34
C ALA A 14 1.17 -7.10 -14.55
N GLU A 15 0.75 -7.74 -15.64
CA GLU A 15 1.52 -7.79 -16.90
C GLU A 15 1.69 -6.43 -17.56
N LYS A 16 0.79 -5.49 -17.28
CA LYS A 16 0.76 -4.14 -17.86
C LYS A 16 1.27 -3.07 -16.88
N ALA A 17 1.65 -3.46 -15.66
CA ALA A 17 2.12 -2.55 -14.64
C ALA A 17 3.59 -2.14 -14.90
N ASP A 18 3.99 -0.97 -14.39
CA ASP A 18 5.39 -0.55 -14.44
C ASP A 18 6.26 -1.43 -13.52
N GLU A 19 5.66 -2.02 -12.49
CA GLU A 19 6.32 -2.90 -11.52
C GLU A 19 5.35 -3.98 -11.04
N TRP A 20 5.84 -5.21 -10.94
CA TRP A 20 5.12 -6.34 -10.35
C TRP A 20 5.88 -6.86 -9.12
N ILE A 21 5.17 -6.98 -8.01
CA ILE A 21 5.68 -7.50 -6.75
C ILE A 21 4.95 -8.81 -6.44
N PRO A 22 5.61 -9.97 -6.54
CA PRO A 22 5.01 -11.24 -6.15
C PRO A 22 4.81 -11.26 -4.63
N ILE A 23 3.61 -11.59 -4.19
CA ILE A 23 3.26 -11.74 -2.78
C ILE A 23 2.83 -13.18 -2.48
N ARG A 24 3.03 -13.62 -1.24
CA ARG A 24 2.44 -14.87 -0.78
C ARG A 24 0.91 -14.71 -0.71
N PRO A 25 0.10 -15.65 -1.23
CA PRO A 25 -1.35 -15.57 -1.12
C PRO A 25 -1.81 -15.36 0.33
N ASP A 26 -2.85 -14.54 0.50
CA ASP A 26 -3.48 -14.20 1.79
C ASP A 26 -2.59 -13.37 2.74
N THR A 27 -1.60 -12.64 2.21
CA THR A 27 -0.71 -11.78 3.03
C THR A 27 -0.77 -10.29 2.71
N ASP A 28 -1.75 -9.86 1.93
CA ASP A 28 -1.93 -8.45 1.54
C ASP A 28 -2.15 -7.54 2.74
N GLY A 29 -2.91 -7.99 3.73
CA GLY A 29 -3.14 -7.24 4.98
C GLY A 29 -1.84 -6.98 5.76
N MET A 30 -0.93 -7.95 5.79
CA MET A 30 0.37 -7.80 6.44
C MET A 30 1.26 -6.80 5.69
N LEU A 31 1.28 -6.85 4.36
CA LEU A 31 1.99 -5.87 3.54
C LEU A 31 1.43 -4.46 3.77
N ALA A 32 0.10 -4.30 3.75
CA ALA A 32 -0.56 -3.02 3.99
C ALA A 32 -0.19 -2.45 5.36
N MET A 33 -0.20 -3.26 6.42
CA MET A 33 0.20 -2.82 7.76
C MET A 33 1.68 -2.44 7.85
N ALA A 34 2.56 -3.19 7.18
CA ALA A 34 3.98 -2.85 7.11
C ALA A 34 4.22 -1.50 6.41
N MET A 35 3.51 -1.26 5.30
CA MET A 35 3.56 0.02 4.58
C MET A 35 3.04 1.17 5.45
N LEU A 36 1.90 0.99 6.13
CA LEU A 36 1.35 2.00 7.04
C LEU A 36 2.33 2.36 8.17
N ASN A 37 2.98 1.36 8.78
CA ASN A 37 3.99 1.60 9.81
C ASN A 37 5.15 2.48 9.28
N LEU A 38 5.62 2.23 8.06
CA LEU A 38 6.67 3.04 7.46
C LEU A 38 6.18 4.47 7.14
N ILE A 39 5.00 4.60 6.52
CA ILE A 39 4.38 5.89 6.18
C ILE A 39 4.20 6.76 7.43
N ILE A 40 3.66 6.20 8.49
CA ILE A 40 3.33 6.93 9.73
C ILE A 40 4.58 7.18 10.56
N ASN A 41 5.31 6.12 10.92
CA ASN A 41 6.33 6.20 11.97
C ASN A 41 7.72 6.56 11.44
N ARG A 42 8.06 6.14 10.22
CA ARG A 42 9.39 6.40 9.64
C ARG A 42 9.41 7.66 8.79
N TYR A 43 8.39 7.87 7.96
CA TYR A 43 8.37 8.96 6.98
C TYR A 43 7.48 10.14 7.38
N GLY A 44 6.52 9.96 8.27
CA GLY A 44 5.57 11.00 8.67
C GLY A 44 4.69 11.50 7.51
N MET A 45 4.52 10.70 6.45
CA MET A 45 3.83 11.07 5.21
C MET A 45 2.31 10.87 5.34
N ILE A 46 1.67 11.58 6.27
CA ILE A 46 0.23 11.53 6.50
C ILE A 46 -0.40 12.92 6.45
N ASP A 47 -1.62 12.99 5.93
CA ASP A 47 -2.44 14.19 6.00
C ASP A 47 -3.16 14.27 7.36
N ARG A 48 -2.53 14.95 8.31
CA ARG A 48 -3.06 15.10 9.68
C ARG A 48 -4.39 15.84 9.71
N THR A 49 -4.57 16.84 8.85
CA THR A 49 -5.79 17.65 8.80
C THR A 49 -6.97 16.80 8.32
N TYR A 50 -6.77 16.03 7.25
CA TYR A 50 -7.79 15.13 6.73
C TYR A 50 -8.16 14.06 7.76
N LEU A 51 -7.17 13.42 8.39
CA LEU A 51 -7.39 12.39 9.40
C LEU A 51 -8.20 12.92 10.60
N ALA A 52 -7.86 14.09 11.12
CA ALA A 52 -8.58 14.69 12.25
C ALA A 52 -10.03 15.07 11.93
N GLN A 53 -10.33 15.41 10.67
CA GLN A 53 -11.66 15.88 10.26
C GLN A 53 -12.57 14.75 9.76
N HIS A 54 -12.02 13.66 9.23
CA HIS A 54 -12.77 12.65 8.49
C HIS A 54 -12.60 11.22 9.01
N THR A 55 -11.77 11.01 10.04
CA THR A 55 -11.52 9.70 10.65
C THR A 55 -11.49 9.81 12.18
N ASN A 56 -11.28 8.69 12.87
CA ASN A 56 -11.07 8.63 14.31
C ASN A 56 -9.59 8.73 14.72
N GLY A 57 -8.68 9.07 13.79
CA GLY A 57 -7.23 9.13 14.01
C GLY A 57 -6.71 10.45 14.56
N ALA A 58 -7.53 11.19 15.32
CA ALA A 58 -7.15 12.45 15.97
C ALA A 58 -6.17 12.24 17.13
#